data_AF-A0A8J6MRY3-F1
#
_entry.id   AF-A0A8J6MRY3-F1
#
_cell.length_a   1.000
_cell.length_b   1.000
_cell.length_c   1.000
_cell.angle_alpha   90.00
_cell.angle_beta   90.00
_cell.angle_gamma   90.00
#
_symmetry.space_group_name_H-M   'P 1'
#
loop_
_entity.id
_entity.type
_entity.pdbx_description
1 polymer ?
#
loop_
_entity_poly.entity_id
_entity_poly.type
_entity_poly.pdbx_seq_one_letter_code
_entity_poly.pdbx_strand_id
1 'polypeptide(L)'
;MNIIFLNSFYKEQEQGQVKQAQVIITEQADAWRVVWIEPDQDNRPQEDVWFEGTSLKELRDRFRDGIKVKLAVGYNPILDGVMHREESSSFISRKVQVLY
;
A
#
# COMPACT_ATOMS: atom_id res chain seq x y z
N MET A 1 -17.73 -3.38 1.74
CA MET A 1 -16.28 -3.41 1.52
C MET A 1 -16.00 -2.48 0.36
N ASN A 2 -15.56 -1.25 0.64
CA ASN A 2 -15.21 -0.26 -0.39
C ASN A 2 -13.69 -0.08 -0.39
N ILE A 3 -13.04 -0.21 -1.56
CA ILE A 3 -11.61 0.06 -1.69
C ILE A 3 -11.43 1.55 -1.91
N ILE A 4 -10.80 2.23 -0.97
CA ILE A 4 -10.60 3.69 -1.01
C ILE A 4 -9.20 4.03 -1.55
N PHE A 5 -8.23 3.15 -1.32
CA PHE A 5 -6.86 3.35 -1.76
C PHE A 5 -6.21 2.02 -2.11
N LEU A 6 -5.43 2.02 -3.18
CA LEU A 6 -4.60 0.91 -3.62
C LEU A 6 -3.28 1.48 -4.12
N ASN A 7 -2.16 1.01 -3.57
CA ASN A 7 -0.84 1.33 -4.09
C ASN A 7 -0.03 0.06 -4.28
N SER A 8 0.73 0.00 -5.37
CA SER A 8 1.53 -1.15 -5.75
C SER A 8 3.01 -0.84 -5.56
N PHE A 9 3.73 -1.81 -5.02
CA PHE A 9 5.15 -1.77 -4.72
C PHE A 9 5.85 -2.89 -5.47
N TYR A 10 7.13 -2.69 -5.76
CA TYR A 10 8.00 -3.70 -6.32
C TYR A 10 9.30 -3.73 -5.52
N LYS A 11 9.89 -4.91 -5.40
CA LYS A 11 11.22 -5.09 -4.84
C LYS A 11 12.03 -5.89 -5.82
N GLU A 12 13.18 -5.35 -6.23
CA GLU A 12 14.14 -6.10 -7.04
C GLU A 12 14.78 -7.18 -6.18
N GLN A 13 14.77 -8.42 -6.66
CA GLN A 13 15.46 -9.54 -6.04
C GLN A 13 16.71 -9.89 -6.81
N GLU A 14 17.64 -10.58 -6.14
CA GLU A 14 18.81 -11.16 -6.77
C GLU A 14 18.34 -12.11 -7.89
N GLN A 15 19.01 -12.07 -9.05
CA GLN A 15 18.67 -12.78 -10.29
C GLN A 15 17.60 -12.12 -11.19
N GLY A 16 17.25 -10.84 -10.98
CA GLY A 16 16.39 -10.09 -11.89
C GLY A 16 14.90 -10.42 -11.77
N GLN A 17 14.51 -11.12 -10.71
CA GLN A 17 13.10 -11.31 -10.36
C GLN A 17 12.58 -10.06 -9.64
N VAL A 18 11.35 -9.66 -9.96
CA VAL A 18 10.68 -8.53 -9.29
C VAL A 18 9.57 -9.06 -8.40
N LYS A 19 9.69 -8.83 -7.09
CA LYS A 19 8.66 -9.18 -6.12
C LYS A 19 7.65 -8.04 -6.05
N GLN A 20 6.44 -8.27 -6.53
CA GLN A 20 5.36 -7.28 -6.46
C GLN A 20 4.62 -7.38 -5.13
N ALA A 21 4.26 -6.25 -4.54
CA ALA A 21 3.42 -6.18 -3.35
C ALA A 21 2.40 -5.06 -3.51
N GLN A 22 1.34 -5.07 -2.73
CA GLN A 22 0.26 -4.10 -2.81
C GLN A 22 -0.20 -3.71 -1.41
N VAL A 23 -0.56 -2.45 -1.21
CA VAL A 23 -1.23 -1.99 0.00
C VAL A 23 -2.63 -1.52 -0.36
N ILE A 24 -3.62 -2.02 0.37
CA ILE A 24 -5.03 -1.74 0.17
C ILE A 24 -5.56 -1.10 1.44
N ILE A 25 -6.29 -0.01 1.28
CA ILE A 25 -7.08 0.58 2.36
C ILE A 25 -8.54 0.44 1.98
N THR A 26 -9.28 -0.27 2.82
CA THR A 26 -10.71 -0.48 2.66
C THR A 26 -11.50 0.14 3.80
N GLU A 27 -12.72 0.55 3.47
CA GLU A 27 -13.71 0.97 4.44
C GLU A 27 -14.84 -0.07 4.47
N GLN A 28 -15.15 -0.56 5.68
CA GLN A 28 -16.19 -1.54 5.94
C GLN A 28 -16.96 -1.15 7.21
N ALA A 29 -18.23 -0.79 7.04
CA ALA A 29 -19.18 -0.54 8.15
C ALA A 29 -18.60 0.39 9.23
N ASP A 30 -18.17 1.60 8.82
CA ASP A 30 -17.51 2.63 9.64
C ASP A 30 -16.11 2.29 10.16
N ALA A 31 -15.58 1.09 9.90
CA ALA A 31 -14.21 0.72 10.20
C ALA A 31 -13.33 0.82 8.95
N TRP A 32 -12.13 1.34 9.15
CA TRP A 32 -11.06 1.32 8.18
C TRP A 32 -10.18 0.10 8.39
N ARG A 33 -9.68 -0.47 7.29
CA ARG A 33 -8.74 -1.58 7.32
C ARG A 33 -7.60 -1.33 6.35
N VAL A 34 -6.37 -1.56 6.80
CA VAL A 34 -5.16 -1.46 5.98
C VAL A 34 -4.56 -2.85 5.85
N VAL A 35 -4.41 -3.32 4.62
CA VAL A 35 -3.90 -4.65 4.30
C VAL A 35 -2.73 -4.52 3.35
N TRP A 36 -1.61 -5.11 3.72
CA TRP A 36 -0.46 -5.31 2.85
C TRP A 36 -0.52 -6.71 2.26
N ILE A 37 -0.31 -6.83 0.95
CA ILE A 37 -0.36 -8.09 0.22
C ILE A 37 0.98 -8.28 -0.45
N GLU A 38 1.70 -9.33 -0.09
CA GLU A 38 2.94 -9.73 -0.75
C GLU A 38 2.97 -11.23 -1.04
N PRO A 39 3.65 -11.68 -2.09
CA PRO A 39 3.82 -13.10 -2.33
C PRO A 39 4.80 -13.71 -1.32
N ASP A 40 4.48 -14.88 -0.77
CA ASP A 40 5.42 -15.69 0.02
C ASP A 40 6.42 -16.42 -0.91
N GLN A 41 7.33 -17.23 -0.34
CA GLN A 41 8.32 -18.05 -1.04
C GLN A 41 7.67 -19.02 -2.04
N ASP A 42 6.45 -19.49 -1.77
CA ASP A 42 5.64 -20.31 -2.67
C ASP A 42 4.86 -19.49 -3.72
N ASN A 43 5.15 -18.19 -3.85
CA ASN A 43 4.46 -17.24 -4.73
C ASN A 43 2.94 -17.13 -4.45
N ARG A 44 2.53 -17.46 -3.22
CA ARG A 44 1.13 -17.34 -2.75
C ARG A 44 0.92 -15.95 -2.16
N PRO A 45 -0.19 -15.27 -2.47
CA PRO A 45 -0.49 -13.98 -1.86
C PRO A 45 -0.68 -14.15 -0.35
N GLN A 46 0.16 -13.49 0.43
CA GLN A 46 0.06 -13.38 1.87
C GLN A 46 -0.45 -11.98 2.22
N GLU A 47 -1.57 -11.94 2.93
CA GLU A 47 -2.18 -10.71 3.42
C GLU A 47 -1.73 -10.45 4.87
N ASP A 48 -1.25 -9.24 5.13
CA ASP A 48 -0.77 -8.77 6.42
C ASP A 48 -1.59 -7.53 6.81
N VAL A 49 -2.40 -7.64 7.86
CA VAL A 49 -3.30 -6.55 8.28
C VAL A 49 -2.54 -5.62 9.21
N TRP A 50 -2.26 -4.39 8.74
CA TRP A 50 -1.53 -3.39 9.52
C TRP A 50 -2.43 -2.63 10.50
N PHE A 51 -3.71 -2.51 10.17
CA PHE A 51 -4.66 -1.76 10.97
C PHE A 51 -6.10 -2.18 10.68
N GLU A 52 -6.93 -2.19 11.72
CA GLU A 52 -8.39 -2.29 11.64
C GLU A 52 -8.99 -1.41 12.74
N GLY A 53 -9.85 -0.45 12.38
CA GLY A 53 -10.48 0.45 13.34
C GLY A 53 -11.08 1.70 12.72
N THR A 54 -11.76 2.52 13.51
CA THR A 54 -12.52 3.69 13.03
C THR A 54 -11.71 4.99 12.97
N SER A 55 -10.48 4.98 13.51
CA SER A 55 -9.64 6.18 13.67
C SER A 55 -8.75 6.42 12.44
N LEU A 56 -9.10 7.43 11.64
CA LEU A 56 -8.32 7.81 10.46
C LEU A 56 -6.90 8.29 10.80
N LYS A 57 -6.71 8.94 11.96
CA LYS A 57 -5.38 9.38 12.43
C LYS A 57 -4.47 8.17 12.66
N GLU A 58 -4.96 7.18 13.40
CA GLU A 58 -4.20 5.95 13.67
C GLU A 58 -3.95 5.15 12.40
N LEU A 59 -4.93 5.07 11.50
CA LEU A 59 -4.75 4.48 10.18
C LEU A 59 -3.55 5.10 9.45
N ARG A 60 -3.48 6.44 9.41
CA ARG A 60 -2.42 7.15 8.70
C ARG A 60 -1.05 6.90 9.34
N ASP A 61 -0.96 6.86 10.67
CA ASP A 61 0.29 6.54 11.36
C ASP A 61 0.72 5.10 11.11
N ARG A 62 -0.18 4.12 11.27
CA ARG A 62 0.10 2.70 11.00
C ARG A 62 0.50 2.45 9.55
N PHE A 63 -0.20 3.07 8.61
CA PHE A 63 0.15 3.03 7.20
C PHE A 63 1.56 3.60 6.96
N ARG A 64 1.88 4.78 7.49
CA ARG A 64 3.20 5.40 7.32
C ARG A 64 4.31 4.55 7.92
N ASP A 65 4.12 3.99 9.10
CA ASP A 65 5.12 3.13 9.73
C ASP A 65 5.31 1.82 8.98
N GLY A 66 4.22 1.17 8.53
CA GLY A 66 4.30 -0.01 7.68
C GLY A 66 5.05 0.26 6.37
N ILE A 67 4.73 1.37 5.69
CA ILE A 67 5.43 1.78 4.46
C ILE A 67 6.91 2.05 4.73
N LYS A 68 7.27 2.79 5.79
CA LYS A 68 8.70 3.02 6.12
C LYS A 68 9.47 1.72 6.31
N VAL A 69 8.87 0.74 7.00
CA VAL A 69 9.49 -0.57 7.19
C VAL A 69 9.67 -1.29 5.84
N LYS A 70 8.65 -1.31 4.98
CA LYS A 70 8.75 -1.96 3.66
C LYS A 70 9.75 -1.24 2.74
N LEU A 71 9.79 0.09 2.75
CA LEU A 71 10.80 0.88 2.03
C LEU A 71 12.22 0.54 2.53
N ALA A 72 12.42 0.43 3.85
CA ALA A 72 13.71 0.04 4.41
C ALA A 72 14.13 -1.40 4.03
N VAL A 73 13.16 -2.28 3.77
CA VAL A 73 13.38 -3.64 3.26
C VAL A 73 13.70 -3.66 1.75
N GLY A 74 13.61 -2.51 1.06
CA GLY A 74 13.93 -2.37 -0.37
C GLY A 74 12.71 -2.47 -1.30
N TYR A 75 11.49 -2.36 -0.78
CA TYR A 75 10.33 -2.14 -1.63
C TYR A 75 10.31 -0.70 -2.12
N ASN A 76 10.12 -0.51 -3.42
CA ASN A 76 9.94 0.78 -4.06
C ASN A 76 8.50 0.89 -4.59
N PRO A 77 7.83 2.04 -4.45
CA PRO A 77 6.50 2.24 -5.04
C PRO A 77 6.60 2.19 -6.57
N ILE A 78 5.72 1.43 -7.22
CA ILE A 78 5.62 1.40 -8.70
C ILE A 78 5.13 2.75 -9.23
N LEU A 79 4.27 3.42 -8.45
CA LEU A 79 3.87 4.80 -8.70
C LEU A 79 4.96 5.76 -8.18
N ASP A 80 5.88 6.11 -9.06
CA ASP A 80 7.00 7.05 -8.87
C ASP A 80 6.57 8.47 -8.39
N GLY A 81 5.27 8.77 -8.36
CA GLY A 81 4.74 10.12 -8.13
C GLY A 81 4.22 10.48 -6.73
N VAL A 82 4.29 9.61 -5.72
CA VAL A 82 3.63 9.89 -4.40
C VAL A 82 4.58 9.75 -3.20
N MET A 83 5.84 10.12 -3.37
CA MET A 83 6.78 10.30 -2.26
C MET A 83 7.55 11.61 -2.39
N HIS A 84 6.83 12.74 -2.54
CA HIS A 84 7.42 14.04 -2.20
C HIS A 84 7.02 14.40 -0.76
N ARG A 85 8.03 14.41 0.10
CA ARG A 85 7.97 14.98 1.44
C ARG A 85 7.84 16.49 1.29
N GLU A 86 6.75 17.01 1.86
CA GLU A 86 6.49 18.40 2.27
C GLU A 86 6.15 19.41 1.16
N GLU A 87 5.01 20.06 1.41
CA GLU A 87 4.45 21.24 0.77
C GLU A 87 3.89 21.10 -0.65
N SER A 88 2.81 21.86 -0.86
CA SER A 88 2.07 22.09 -2.11
C SER A 88 1.09 21.01 -2.58
N SER A 89 -0.18 21.41 -2.45
CA SER A 89 -1.38 20.99 -3.16
C SER A 89 -1.18 20.21 -4.47
N SER A 90 -2.05 19.20 -4.65
CA SER A 90 -2.62 18.75 -5.93
C SER A 90 -1.93 17.61 -6.68
N PHE A 91 -1.96 16.35 -6.20
CA PHE A 91 -1.71 15.22 -7.11
C PHE A 91 -2.57 13.99 -6.79
N ILE A 92 -3.88 14.12 -7.02
CA ILE A 92 -4.70 12.97 -7.42
C ILE A 92 -4.32 12.68 -8.88
N SER A 93 -3.52 11.66 -9.16
CA SER A 93 -3.40 11.17 -10.53
C SER A 93 -3.14 9.66 -10.62
N ARG A 94 -4.25 8.96 -10.87
CA ARG A 94 -4.44 7.82 -11.78
C ARG A 94 -3.64 6.53 -11.48
N LYS A 95 -4.35 5.55 -10.92
CA LYS A 95 -5.04 4.48 -11.69
C LYS A 95 -5.89 3.61 -10.75
N VAL A 96 -7.08 4.09 -10.39
CA VAL A 96 -8.21 3.20 -10.12
C VAL A 96 -8.96 3.12 -11.43
N GLN A 97 -8.78 2.01 -12.13
CA GLN A 97 -9.54 1.68 -13.31
C GLN A 97 -10.95 1.29 -12.82
N VAL A 98 -11.86 2.28 -12.81
CA VAL A 98 -13.27 2.04 -12.56
C VAL A 98 -13.78 1.16 -13.71
N LEU A 99 -14.15 -0.08 -13.40
CA LEU A 99 -14.90 -0.93 -14.33
C LEU A 99 -16.28 -0.28 -14.54
N TYR A 100 -16.64 -0.07 -15.81
CA TYR A 100 -18.00 0.13 -16.28
C TYR A 100 -18.38 -1.05 -17.17
#